data_AF-A0A7S1DZT4-F1
#
_entry.id   AF-A0A7S1DZT4-F1
#
_cell.length_a   1.000
_cell.length_b   1.000
_cell.length_c   1.000
_cell.angle_alpha   90.00
_cell.angle_beta   90.00
_cell.angle_gamma   90.00
#
_symmetry.space_group_name_H-M   'P 1'
#
loop_
_entity.id
_entity.type
_entity.pdbx_description
1 polymer ?
#
loop_
_entity_poly.entity_id
_entity_poly.type
_entity_poly.pdbx_seq_one_letter_code
_entity_poly.pdbx_strand_id
1 'polypeptide(L)'
;VNSVSWAPSGAYDDGLPRLMTGGCDNGIRLWKRSDEMVWEEDVKMETEHSDWVRDVAWAPPILPNVNVVASCSEDGKVLIWTSEKKEDQAERWKSTLLNDFGGPVWRVSWSLTAQLLAVSSGDSDVSLWKQGLDGVWSQMDTMSDTAATLQEG
;
A
#
# COMPACT_ATOMS: atom_id res chain seq x y z
N VAL A 1 -0.96 -14.60 7.88
CA VAL A 1 -1.40 -13.30 7.35
C VAL A 1 -1.06 -12.27 8.39
N ASN A 2 -0.21 -11.31 8.05
CA ASN A 2 0.24 -10.27 8.98
C ASN A 2 -0.58 -8.99 8.84
N SER A 3 -1.17 -8.76 7.66
CA SER A 3 -2.00 -7.58 7.40
C SER A 3 -3.09 -7.86 6.37
N VAL A 4 -4.15 -7.06 6.49
CA VAL A 4 -5.35 -7.09 5.65
C VAL A 4 -5.82 -5.65 5.39
N SER A 5 -6.29 -5.35 4.18
CA SER A 5 -6.78 -4.03 3.80
C SER A 5 -7.98 -4.11 2.87
N TRP A 6 -9.05 -3.39 3.18
CA TRP A 6 -10.25 -3.35 2.35
C TRP A 6 -10.03 -2.45 1.13
N ALA A 7 -10.51 -2.88 -0.03
CA ALA A 7 -10.70 -1.98 -1.15
C ALA A 7 -11.76 -0.93 -0.75
N PRO A 8 -11.50 0.38 -0.89
CA PRO A 8 -12.48 1.38 -0.53
C PRO A 8 -13.70 1.34 -1.45
N SER A 9 -14.83 1.87 -0.99
CA SER A 9 -16.02 2.02 -1.82
C SER A 9 -15.71 2.90 -3.04
N GLY A 10 -16.07 2.44 -4.23
CA GLY A 10 -15.79 3.16 -5.48
C GLY A 10 -14.42 2.86 -6.10
N ALA A 11 -13.62 1.96 -5.50
CA ALA A 11 -12.41 1.42 -6.13
C ALA A 11 -12.72 0.68 -7.44
N TYR A 12 -13.89 0.05 -7.53
CA TYR A 12 -14.36 -0.70 -8.69
C TYR A 12 -15.82 -0.34 -8.98
N ASP A 13 -16.19 -0.31 -10.26
CA ASP A 13 -17.56 -0.01 -10.71
C ASP A 13 -18.53 -1.17 -10.49
N ASP A 14 -18.02 -2.40 -10.29
CA ASP A 14 -18.86 -3.59 -10.08
C ASP A 14 -19.52 -3.63 -8.70
N GLY A 15 -19.14 -2.73 -7.79
CA GLY A 15 -19.70 -2.64 -6.43
C GLY A 15 -19.40 -3.84 -5.55
N LEU A 16 -18.58 -4.79 -6.01
CA LEU A 16 -18.26 -6.01 -5.27
C LEU A 16 -17.13 -5.75 -4.29
N PRO A 17 -17.26 -6.17 -3.02
CA PRO A 17 -16.24 -5.91 -2.03
C PRO A 17 -14.99 -6.75 -2.32
N ARG A 18 -13.84 -6.11 -2.13
CA ARG A 18 -12.53 -6.70 -2.32
C ARG A 18 -11.66 -6.42 -1.11
N LEU A 19 -10.70 -7.32 -0.90
CA LEU A 19 -9.80 -7.32 0.25
C LEU A 19 -8.41 -7.70 -0.24
N MET A 20 -7.38 -7.01 0.22
CA MET A 20 -6.00 -7.45 0.06
C MET A 20 -5.43 -7.99 1.35
N THR A 21 -4.58 -9.02 1.23
CA THR A 21 -3.92 -9.67 2.36
C THR A 21 -2.43 -9.80 2.09
N GLY A 22 -1.59 -9.50 3.09
CA GLY A 22 -0.14 -9.72 3.07
C GLY A 22 0.29 -10.75 4.13
N GLY A 23 1.23 -11.62 3.78
CA GLY A 23 1.61 -12.77 4.60
C GLY A 23 3.11 -13.01 4.80
N CYS A 24 3.41 -14.08 5.53
CA CYS A 24 4.76 -14.62 5.71
C CYS A 24 5.22 -15.49 4.51
N ASP A 25 4.34 -15.72 3.53
CA ASP A 25 4.67 -16.34 2.25
C ASP A 25 5.24 -15.32 1.25
N ASN A 26 5.57 -14.11 1.74
CA ASN A 26 5.96 -12.90 1.01
C ASN A 26 4.89 -12.41 0.00
N GLY A 27 3.80 -13.16 -0.15
CA GLY A 27 2.78 -12.94 -1.15
C GLY A 27 1.78 -11.88 -0.70
N ILE A 28 1.31 -11.13 -1.69
CA ILE A 28 0.16 -10.24 -1.55
C ILE A 28 -0.95 -10.82 -2.43
N ARG A 29 -2.13 -10.99 -1.85
CA ARG A 29 -3.28 -11.61 -2.52
C ARG A 29 -4.46 -10.66 -2.48
N LEU A 30 -5.17 -10.59 -3.59
CA LEU A 30 -6.43 -9.90 -3.75
C LEU A 30 -7.55 -10.93 -3.72
N TRP A 31 -8.51 -10.69 -2.83
CA TRP A 31 -9.71 -11.47 -2.66
C TRP A 31 -10.89 -10.67 -3.17
N LYS A 32 -11.76 -11.29 -3.95
CA LYS A 32 -13.01 -10.72 -4.42
C LYS A 32 -14.16 -11.53 -3.85
N ARG A 33 -15.19 -10.85 -3.35
CA ARG A 33 -16.44 -11.51 -3.00
C ARG A 33 -17.35 -11.58 -4.22
N SER A 34 -17.82 -12.78 -4.55
CA SER A 34 -18.87 -12.98 -5.55
C SER A 34 -20.24 -12.54 -5.01
N ASP A 35 -21.22 -12.43 -5.91
CA ASP A 35 -22.63 -12.17 -5.54
C ASP A 35 -23.21 -13.27 -4.62
N GLU A 36 -22.68 -14.48 -4.71
CA GLU A 36 -23.04 -15.63 -3.87
C GLU A 36 -22.43 -15.57 -2.46
N MET A 37 -21.81 -14.44 -2.10
CA MET A 37 -21.13 -14.21 -0.81
C MET A 37 -19.93 -15.14 -0.56
N VAL A 38 -19.36 -15.71 -1.62
CA VAL A 38 -18.15 -16.54 -1.56
C VAL A 38 -16.93 -15.66 -1.83
N TRP A 39 -15.86 -15.87 -1.07
CA TRP A 39 -14.59 -15.19 -1.26
C TRP A 39 -13.67 -16.06 -2.12
N GLU A 40 -13.21 -15.49 -3.23
CA GLU A 40 -12.32 -16.14 -4.17
C GLU A 40 -11.01 -15.35 -4.29
N GLU A 41 -9.90 -16.07 -4.47
CA GLU A 41 -8.61 -15.46 -4.78
C GLU A 41 -8.66 -14.99 -6.25
N ASP A 42 -8.65 -13.67 -6.44
CA ASP A 42 -8.75 -13.05 -7.76
C ASP A 42 -7.37 -12.89 -8.38
N VAL A 43 -6.44 -12.32 -7.62
CA VAL A 43 -5.07 -12.06 -8.08
C VAL A 43 -4.06 -12.36 -6.99
N LYS A 44 -3.03 -13.13 -7.33
CA LYS A 44 -1.80 -13.22 -6.54
C LYS A 44 -0.76 -12.31 -7.17
N MET A 45 -0.31 -11.30 -6.42
CA MET A 45 0.68 -10.34 -6.91
C MET A 45 2.09 -10.94 -6.89
N GLU A 46 2.81 -10.81 -8.00
CA GLU A 46 4.23 -11.15 -8.08
C GLU A 46 5.06 -10.06 -7.41
N THR A 47 5.55 -10.38 -6.22
CA THR A 47 6.27 -9.44 -5.35
C THR A 47 7.77 -9.56 -5.46
N GLU A 48 8.45 -8.43 -5.35
CA GLU A 48 9.91 -8.37 -5.18
C GLU A 48 10.32 -8.48 -3.71
N HIS A 49 9.34 -8.57 -2.79
CA HIS A 49 9.62 -8.74 -1.37
C HIS A 49 10.35 -10.06 -1.12
N SER A 50 11.50 -9.98 -0.46
CA SER A 50 12.34 -11.13 -0.12
C SER A 50 12.05 -11.68 1.27
N ASP A 51 11.28 -10.96 2.08
CA ASP A 51 10.90 -11.35 3.44
C ASP A 51 9.42 -11.02 3.72
N TRP A 52 8.97 -11.29 4.95
CA TRP A 52 7.58 -11.20 5.37
C TRP A 52 6.99 -9.82 5.10
N VAL A 53 5.86 -9.81 4.39
CA VAL A 53 5.05 -8.60 4.26
C VAL A 53 4.46 -8.29 5.62
N ARG A 54 4.78 -7.10 6.13
CA ARG A 54 4.37 -6.61 7.45
C ARG A 54 3.04 -5.90 7.40
N ASP A 55 2.84 -5.08 6.36
CA ASP A 55 1.63 -4.32 6.21
C ASP A 55 1.26 -4.10 4.75
N VAL A 56 -0.04 -3.93 4.50
CA VAL A 56 -0.63 -3.64 3.20
C VAL A 56 -1.72 -2.60 3.43
N ALA A 57 -1.74 -1.54 2.64
CA ALA A 57 -2.73 -0.48 2.75
C ALA A 57 -3.25 -0.06 1.39
N TRP A 58 -4.56 -0.11 1.19
CA TRP A 58 -5.22 0.38 -0.02
C TRP A 58 -5.45 1.88 0.06
N ALA A 59 -5.07 2.60 -1.00
CA ALA A 59 -5.29 4.03 -1.09
C ALA A 59 -6.77 4.36 -1.38
N PRO A 60 -7.31 5.46 -0.85
CA PRO A 60 -8.61 5.97 -1.28
C PRO A 60 -8.66 6.16 -2.80
N PRO A 61 -9.73 5.72 -3.49
CA PRO A 61 -9.83 5.84 -4.93
C PRO A 61 -9.97 7.31 -5.32
N ILE A 62 -9.14 7.72 -6.27
CA ILE A 62 -9.22 9.04 -6.91
C ILE A 62 -10.12 8.95 -8.14
N LEU A 63 -9.98 7.84 -8.88
CA LEU A 63 -10.75 7.51 -10.08
C LEU A 63 -11.25 6.06 -9.95
N PRO A 64 -12.45 5.75 -10.44
CA PRO A 64 -12.93 4.36 -10.48
C PRO A 64 -11.99 3.49 -11.32
N ASN A 65 -11.79 2.24 -10.91
CA ASN A 65 -10.92 1.25 -11.55
C ASN A 65 -9.43 1.63 -11.62
N VAL A 66 -9.01 2.68 -10.92
CA VAL A 66 -7.60 3.05 -10.73
C VAL A 66 -7.26 2.84 -9.26
N ASN A 67 -6.52 1.77 -8.99
CA ASN A 67 -6.19 1.35 -7.64
C ASN A 67 -4.72 1.59 -7.36
N VAL A 68 -4.45 2.07 -6.14
CA VAL A 68 -3.10 2.22 -5.61
C VAL A 68 -3.05 1.54 -4.26
N VAL A 69 -2.05 0.70 -4.04
CA VAL A 69 -1.86 -0.04 -2.79
C VAL A 69 -0.39 0.03 -2.40
N ALA A 70 -0.10 0.22 -1.13
CA ALA A 70 1.26 0.14 -0.59
C ALA A 70 1.43 -1.19 0.14
N SER A 71 2.60 -1.79 0.03
CA SER A 71 3.03 -2.89 0.89
C SER A 71 4.40 -2.61 1.46
N CYS A 72 4.62 -3.04 2.69
CA CYS A 72 5.93 -2.98 3.33
C CYS A 72 6.34 -4.35 3.89
N SER A 73 7.64 -4.58 3.95
CA SER A 73 8.21 -5.85 4.38
C SER A 73 9.35 -5.64 5.39
N GLU A 74 9.67 -6.73 6.09
CA GLU A 74 10.85 -6.84 6.94
C GLU A 74 12.15 -6.65 6.14
N ASP A 75 12.13 -6.90 4.82
CA ASP A 75 13.27 -6.69 3.93
C ASP A 75 13.69 -5.22 3.75
N GLY A 76 12.92 -4.29 4.32
CA GLY A 76 13.16 -2.85 4.30
C GLY A 76 12.65 -2.13 3.07
N LYS A 77 11.99 -2.84 2.16
CA LYS A 77 11.40 -2.25 0.96
C LYS A 77 9.94 -1.89 1.20
N VAL A 78 9.54 -0.80 0.55
CA VAL A 78 8.13 -0.46 0.34
C VAL A 78 7.85 -0.51 -1.14
N LEU A 79 6.82 -1.26 -1.53
CA LEU A 79 6.37 -1.36 -2.91
C LEU A 79 5.03 -0.64 -3.06
N ILE A 80 4.89 0.12 -4.14
CA ILE A 80 3.61 0.68 -4.59
C ILE A 80 3.09 -0.17 -5.72
N TRP A 81 1.85 -0.60 -5.56
CA TRP A 81 1.10 -1.41 -6.49
C TRP A 81 0.06 -0.55 -7.14
N THR A 82 0.10 -0.45 -8.46
CA THR A 82 -0.91 0.27 -9.23
C THR A 82 -1.65 -0.68 -10.16
N SER A 83 -2.97 -0.57 -10.21
CA SER A 83 -3.79 -1.22 -11.23
C SER A 83 -4.68 -0.20 -11.92
N GLU A 84 -4.86 -0.38 -13.22
CA GLU A 84 -5.84 0.35 -14.02
C GLU A 84 -6.63 -0.69 -14.82
N LYS A 85 -7.91 -0.86 -14.49
CA LYS A 85 -8.79 -1.77 -15.23
C LYS A 85 -9.57 -0.96 -16.27
N LYS A 86 -9.35 -1.28 -17.55
CA LYS A 86 -10.11 -0.76 -18.69
C LYS A 86 -11.18 -1.77 -19.07
N GLU A 87 -12.31 -1.32 -19.63
CA GLU A 87 -13.49 -2.17 -19.92
C GLU A 87 -13.14 -3.48 -20.66
N ASP A 88 -12.18 -3.43 -21.59
CA ASP A 88 -11.80 -4.56 -22.44
C ASP A 88 -10.50 -5.27 -22.02
N GLN A 89 -9.94 -4.97 -20.84
CA GLN A 89 -8.66 -5.53 -20.41
C GLN A 89 -8.74 -6.17 -19.02
N ALA A 90 -8.03 -7.30 -18.88
CA ALA A 90 -7.79 -7.89 -17.58
C ALA A 90 -7.04 -6.89 -16.69
N GLU A 91 -7.43 -6.84 -15.41
CA GLU A 91 -6.75 -6.01 -14.42
C GLU A 91 -5.30 -6.48 -14.29
N ARG A 92 -4.36 -5.56 -14.54
CA ARG A 92 -2.93 -5.85 -14.40
C ARG A 92 -2.35 -4.98 -13.30
N TRP A 93 -1.81 -5.64 -12.30
CA TRP A 93 -1.05 -4.99 -11.23
C TRP A 93 0.40 -4.80 -11.66
N LYS A 94 0.94 -3.62 -11.38
CA LYS A 94 2.36 -3.30 -11.54
C LYS A 94 2.91 -2.88 -10.20
N SER A 95 4.05 -3.44 -9.80
CA SER A 95 4.83 -2.99 -8.66
C SER A 95 5.84 -1.94 -9.08
N THR A 96 6.14 -1.02 -8.17
CA THR A 96 7.26 -0.08 -8.27
C THR A 96 7.86 0.06 -6.90
N LEU A 97 9.19 -0.03 -6.82
CA LEU A 97 9.91 0.22 -5.58
C LEU A 97 9.80 1.69 -5.20
N LEU A 98 9.19 1.96 -4.04
CA LEU A 98 9.09 3.31 -3.49
C LEU A 98 10.47 3.77 -3.00
N ASN A 99 11.01 2.99 -2.07
CA ASN A 99 12.28 3.24 -1.41
C ASN A 99 12.76 1.95 -0.72
N ASP A 100 14.07 1.85 -0.54
CA ASP A 100 14.72 0.89 0.34
C ASP A 100 15.18 1.63 1.59
N PHE A 101 14.58 1.30 2.73
CA PHE A 101 14.88 1.93 4.01
C PHE A 101 16.10 1.29 4.70
N GLY A 102 16.64 0.19 4.17
CA GLY A 102 17.80 -0.50 4.75
C GLY A 102 17.54 -1.20 6.09
N GLY A 103 16.30 -1.16 6.59
CA GLY A 103 15.85 -1.76 7.83
C GLY A 103 14.35 -2.04 7.79
N PRO A 104 13.82 -2.86 8.71
CA PRO A 104 12.47 -3.40 8.62
C PRO A 104 11.41 -2.30 8.61
N VAL A 105 10.42 -2.40 7.72
CA VAL A 105 9.32 -1.44 7.65
C VAL A 105 8.06 -2.08 8.21
N TRP A 106 7.48 -1.43 9.22
CA TRP A 106 6.45 -2.05 10.04
C TRP A 106 5.03 -1.77 9.57
N ARG A 107 4.74 -0.53 9.16
CA ARG A 107 3.39 -0.07 8.83
C ARG A 107 3.40 0.91 7.68
N VAL A 108 2.31 0.88 6.92
CA VAL A 108 2.02 1.85 5.86
C VAL A 108 0.59 2.34 6.00
N SER A 109 0.36 3.63 5.75
CA SER A 109 -0.98 4.21 5.87
C SER A 109 -1.21 5.34 4.88
N TRP A 110 -2.37 5.35 4.24
CA TRP A 110 -2.75 6.37 3.27
C TRP A 110 -3.55 7.50 3.92
N SER A 111 -3.22 8.73 3.56
CA SER A 111 -4.06 9.89 3.82
C SER A 111 -5.34 9.83 2.98
N LEU A 112 -6.48 10.11 3.62
CA LEU A 112 -7.79 10.13 2.97
C LEU A 112 -7.94 11.23 1.91
N THR A 113 -7.23 12.36 2.07
CA THR A 113 -7.47 13.57 1.27
C THR A 113 -6.24 14.06 0.52
N ALA A 114 -5.03 13.85 1.06
CA ALA A 114 -3.81 14.43 0.51
C ALA A 114 -3.01 13.48 -0.40
N GLN A 115 -3.48 12.23 -0.57
CA GLN A 115 -2.76 11.17 -1.30
C GLN A 115 -1.31 10.99 -0.82
N LEU A 116 -1.10 11.22 0.48
CA LEU A 116 0.16 11.00 1.15
C LEU A 116 0.22 9.58 1.68
N LEU A 117 1.38 8.96 1.58
CA LEU A 117 1.70 7.68 2.21
C LEU A 117 2.59 7.93 3.41
N ALA A 118 2.13 7.53 4.59
CA ALA A 118 2.97 7.46 5.78
C ALA A 118 3.60 6.06 5.87
N VAL A 119 4.90 6.03 6.15
CA VAL A 119 5.69 4.80 6.29
C VAL A 119 6.42 4.85 7.63
N SER A 120 6.23 3.84 8.48
CA SER A 120 7.00 3.71 9.72
C SER A 120 8.13 2.69 9.55
N SER A 121 9.38 3.16 9.59
CA SER A 121 10.56 2.31 9.51
C SER A 121 11.04 1.85 10.89
N GLY A 122 11.95 0.88 10.92
CA GLY A 122 12.59 0.38 12.14
C GLY A 122 13.49 1.40 12.83
N ASP A 123 13.80 2.52 12.17
CA ASP A 123 14.70 3.57 12.66
C ASP A 123 14.00 4.57 13.59
N SER A 124 12.83 4.23 14.12
CA SER A 124 11.95 5.09 14.94
C SER A 124 11.39 6.34 14.24
N ASP A 125 11.53 6.39 12.91
CA ASP A 125 11.08 7.49 12.07
C ASP A 125 9.82 7.13 11.29
N VAL A 126 8.98 8.14 11.06
CA VAL A 126 7.83 8.09 10.16
C VAL A 126 8.10 9.01 8.98
N SER A 127 8.23 8.44 7.80
CA SER A 127 8.44 9.21 6.56
C SER A 127 7.14 9.39 5.81
N LEU A 128 6.91 10.60 5.29
CA LEU A 128 5.77 10.94 4.44
C LEU A 128 6.20 10.99 2.98
N TRP A 129 5.44 10.32 2.12
CA TRP A 129 5.72 10.20 0.71
C TRP A 129 4.55 10.70 -0.12
N LYS A 130 4.85 11.32 -1.26
CA LYS A 130 3.87 11.81 -2.22
C LYS A 130 4.28 11.44 -3.63
N GLN A 131 3.30 11.11 -4.47
CA GLN A 131 3.51 10.95 -5.90
C GLN A 131 3.46 12.31 -6.61
N GLY A 132 4.50 12.60 -7.39
CA GLY A 132 4.53 13.71 -8.34
C GLY A 132 3.64 13.46 -9.56
N LEU A 133 3.40 14.51 -10.34
CA LEU A 133 2.62 14.43 -11.59
C LEU A 133 3.32 13.61 -12.68
N ASP A 134 4.63 13.45 -12.55
CA ASP A 134 5.49 12.59 -13.37
C ASP A 134 5.41 11.10 -12.95
N GLY A 135 4.65 10.79 -11.90
CA GLY A 135 4.51 9.44 -11.35
C GLY A 135 5.66 9.05 -10.42
N VAL A 136 6.64 9.94 -10.20
CA VAL A 136 7.79 9.70 -9.32
C VAL A 136 7.38 9.96 -7.87
N TRP A 137 7.80 9.08 -6.97
CA TRP A 137 7.55 9.26 -5.55
C TRP A 137 8.69 10.04 -4.90
N SER A 138 8.34 11.03 -4.08
CA SER A 138 9.29 11.80 -3.31
C SER A 138 8.92 11.81 -1.83
N GLN A 139 9.97 11.79 -0.99
CA GLN A 139 9.85 11.99 0.44
C GLN A 139 9.59 13.47 0.71
N MET A 140 8.48 13.76 1.38
CA MET A 140 8.04 15.12 1.70
C MET A 140 8.57 15.57 3.06
N ASP A 141 8.52 14.66 4.04
CA ASP A 141 8.87 14.96 5.43
C ASP A 141 9.24 13.69 6.18
N THR A 142 9.93 13.85 7.31
CA THR A 142 10.23 12.78 8.27
C THR A 142 9.98 13.27 9.67
N MET A 143 9.16 12.52 10.41
CA MET A 143 8.85 12.75 11.80
C MET A 143 9.60 11.72 12.63
N SER A 144 10.55 12.16 13.44
CA SER A 144 11.21 11.34 14.43
C SER A 144 10.54 11.50 15.79
N ASP A 145 10.54 10.45 16.62
CA ASP A 145 9.98 10.50 17.99
C ASP A 145 10.89 11.25 18.99
N THR A 146 11.90 11.98 18.50
CA THR A 146 12.65 12.90 19.35
C THR A 146 11.80 14.14 19.57
N ALA A 147 10.98 14.05 20.61
CA ALA A 147 10.22 15.15 21.18
C ALA A 147 10.98 16.47 21.00
N ALA A 148 10.30 17.43 20.35
CA ALA A 148 10.67 18.83 20.40
C ALA A 148 10.94 19.18 21.87
N THR A 149 12.23 19.17 22.25
CA THR A 149 12.67 19.69 23.53
C THR A 149 12.48 21.19 23.37
N LEU A 150 11.32 21.67 23.81
CA LEU A 150 10.97 23.08 23.85
C LEU A 150 12.14 23.81 24.52
N GLN A 151 12.80 24.69 23.78
CA GLN A 151 13.59 25.75 24.37
C GLN A 151 12.62 26.68 25.11
N GLU A 152 12.44 26.46 26.41
CA GLU A 152 11.96 27.51 27.30
C GLU A 152 13.15 28.39 27.68
N GLY A 153 13.05 29.68 27.33
CA GLY A 153 13.97 30.74 27.74
C GLY A 153 13.53 31.47 29.00
#